data_AF-A0A3D3GM77-F1
#
_entry.id   AF-A0A3D3GM77-F1
#
_cell.length_a   1.000
_cell.length_b   1.000
_cell.length_c   1.000
_cell.angle_alpha   90.00
_cell.angle_beta   90.00
_cell.angle_gamma   90.00
#
_symmetry.space_group_name_H-M   'P 1'
#
loop_
_entity.id
_entity.type
_entity.pdbx_description
1 polymer ?
#
loop_
_entity_poly.entity_id
_entity_poly.type
_entity_poly.pdbx_seq_one_letter_code
_entity_poly.pdbx_strand_id
1 'polypeptide(L)'
;MKSKKNMNTAEDREQDLSDIAAVAGATSTSSTPKIAKENTPEWQKWIDSLEHILEVALKDQAGPERAPYIMDILIKRLREAGVPLPAPVSTPYLNTIDPSHEPEYPGDREIERRIKSLIRWNAMAMVVKANEVHPGLGGHISTFASSATLYEVGFNHFFHGGDTPSRLGDFVYFQGHASPGNYARAYLERRLNKDHLHNFRQELAKEGGLSSYPHPYLMPDFWQF
;
A
#
# COMPACT_ATOMS: atom_id res chain seq x y z
N MET A 1 -44.39 22.84 3.86
CA MET A 1 -44.25 22.78 5.33
C MET A 1 -44.28 21.32 5.78
N LYS A 2 -43.14 20.63 5.69
CA LYS A 2 -42.84 19.37 6.40
C LYS A 2 -41.35 19.45 6.75
N SER A 3 -41.10 19.51 8.05
CA SER A 3 -39.79 19.72 8.67
C SER A 3 -38.87 18.53 8.37
N LYS A 4 -37.70 18.79 7.76
CA LYS A 4 -36.57 17.87 7.83
C LYS A 4 -35.93 18.06 9.20
N LYS A 5 -36.15 17.13 10.12
CA LYS A 5 -35.40 17.05 11.37
C LYS A 5 -33.91 16.85 11.03
N ASN A 6 -33.08 17.84 11.36
CA ASN A 6 -31.66 17.62 11.58
C ASN A 6 -31.51 16.86 12.90
N MET A 7 -31.11 15.60 12.84
CA MET A 7 -30.54 14.87 13.98
C MET A 7 -29.04 14.75 13.70
N ASN A 8 -28.26 15.47 14.50
CA ASN A 8 -26.80 15.41 14.53
C ASN A 8 -26.46 15.34 16.03
N THR A 9 -26.77 14.19 16.63
CA THR A 9 -26.36 13.86 17.99
C THR A 9 -25.15 12.92 17.93
N ALA A 10 -24.32 12.98 18.97
CA ALA A 10 -23.13 12.15 19.09
C ALA A 10 -23.44 10.64 19.10
N GLU A 11 -24.67 10.27 19.51
CA GLU A 11 -25.18 8.89 19.53
C GLU A 11 -25.31 8.30 18.12
N ASP A 12 -25.72 9.08 17.12
CA ASP A 12 -25.85 8.59 15.73
C ASP A 12 -24.47 8.32 15.08
N ARG A 13 -23.39 8.97 15.55
CA ARG A 13 -22.02 8.74 15.10
C ARG A 13 -21.38 7.51 15.74
N GLU A 14 -21.81 7.13 16.94
CA GLU A 14 -21.36 5.92 17.62
C GLU A 14 -21.94 4.66 16.95
N GLN A 15 -23.17 4.75 16.45
CA GLN A 15 -23.85 3.66 15.76
C GLN A 15 -23.23 3.36 14.39
N ASP A 16 -22.89 4.39 13.61
CA ASP A 16 -22.27 4.24 12.28
C ASP A 16 -20.82 3.71 12.34
N LEU A 17 -20.09 4.06 13.42
CA LEU A 17 -18.76 3.50 13.69
C LEU A 17 -18.81 2.02 14.12
N SER A 18 -19.90 1.60 14.77
CA SER A 18 -20.12 0.20 15.15
C SER A 18 -20.42 -0.68 13.93
N ASP A 19 -21.09 -0.14 12.91
CA ASP A 19 -21.41 -0.85 11.67
C ASP A 19 -20.21 -0.92 10.71
N ILE A 20 -19.33 0.08 10.69
CA ILE A 20 -18.07 0.03 9.93
C ILE A 20 -17.09 -1.00 10.51
N ALA A 21 -17.07 -1.17 11.84
CA ALA A 21 -16.29 -2.22 12.50
C ALA A 21 -16.82 -3.64 12.18
N ALA A 22 -18.11 -3.78 11.88
CA ALA A 22 -18.73 -5.06 11.54
C ALA A 22 -18.37 -5.54 10.11
N VAL A 23 -18.10 -4.63 9.17
CA VAL A 23 -17.75 -4.99 7.77
C VAL A 23 -16.26 -5.29 7.59
N ALA A 24 -15.39 -4.80 8.48
CA ALA A 24 -13.97 -5.16 8.53
C ALA A 24 -13.70 -6.51 9.23
N GLY A 25 -14.74 -7.15 9.78
CA GLY A 25 -14.68 -8.43 10.50
C GLY A 25 -14.67 -9.65 9.58
N ALA A 26 -13.76 -9.73 8.60
CA ALA A 26 -13.48 -10.99 7.91
C ALA A 26 -12.64 -11.89 8.83
N THR A 27 -13.31 -12.48 9.82
CA THR A 27 -12.98 -13.72 10.56
C THR A 27 -11.52 -14.19 10.47
N SER A 28 -10.63 -13.60 11.27
CA SER A 28 -9.53 -14.36 11.88
C SER A 28 -10.03 -14.91 13.21
N THR A 29 -10.95 -15.88 13.19
CA THR A 29 -11.20 -16.70 14.37
C THR A 29 -10.00 -17.63 14.54
N SER A 30 -8.88 -17.12 15.08
CA SER A 30 -7.97 -17.98 15.83
C SER A 30 -8.73 -18.32 17.11
N SER A 31 -9.67 -19.26 17.02
CA SER A 31 -10.24 -19.86 18.20
C SER A 31 -9.13 -20.72 18.79
N THR A 32 -8.25 -20.09 19.59
CA THR A 32 -7.45 -20.82 20.56
C THR A 32 -8.47 -21.67 21.31
N PRO A 33 -8.40 -23.01 21.23
CA PRO A 33 -9.39 -23.83 21.92
C PRO A 33 -9.37 -23.38 23.38
N LYS A 34 -10.54 -23.05 23.93
CA LYS A 34 -10.74 -22.88 25.38
C LYS A 34 -10.54 -24.25 26.03
N ILE A 35 -9.32 -24.79 25.97
CA ILE A 35 -8.87 -25.78 26.92
C ILE A 35 -8.91 -25.00 28.23
N ALA A 36 -9.83 -25.41 29.11
CA ALA A 36 -9.93 -24.86 30.44
C ALA A 36 -8.52 -24.75 31.01
N LYS A 37 -8.18 -23.60 31.61
CA LYS A 37 -6.95 -23.39 32.36
C LYS A 37 -6.92 -24.38 33.53
N GLU A 38 -6.63 -25.64 33.29
CA GLU A 38 -5.99 -26.48 34.28
C GLU A 38 -4.52 -26.05 34.30
N ASN A 39 -4.30 -24.88 34.92
CA ASN A 39 -2.98 -24.35 35.26
C ASN A 39 -2.41 -25.22 36.38
N THR A 40 -2.16 -26.49 36.10
CA THR A 40 -1.49 -27.37 37.05
C THR A 40 -0.02 -26.93 37.13
N PRO A 41 0.62 -27.09 38.31
CA PRO A 41 2.06 -26.86 38.42
C PRO A 41 2.88 -27.70 37.43
N GLU A 42 2.32 -28.81 36.96
CA GLU A 42 2.91 -29.65 35.90
C GLU A 42 2.82 -29.00 34.53
N TRP A 43 1.66 -28.45 34.14
CA TRP A 43 1.51 -27.71 32.89
C TRP A 43 2.47 -26.53 32.79
N GLN A 44 2.66 -25.80 33.89
CA GLN A 44 3.62 -24.69 33.94
C GLN A 44 5.06 -25.16 33.70
N LYS A 45 5.47 -26.31 34.27
CA LYS A 45 6.81 -26.88 34.02
C LYS A 45 7.05 -27.21 32.55
N TRP A 46 6.02 -27.66 31.81
CA TRP A 46 6.12 -27.91 30.38
C TRP A 46 6.33 -26.62 29.59
N ILE A 47 5.57 -25.56 29.91
CA ILE A 47 5.74 -24.24 29.29
C ILE A 47 7.13 -23.68 29.58
N ASP A 48 7.56 -23.68 30.84
CA ASP A 48 8.88 -23.18 31.24
C ASP A 48 10.02 -23.93 30.52
N SER A 49 9.86 -25.25 30.30
CA SER A 49 10.83 -26.06 29.55
C SER A 49 10.88 -25.68 28.06
N LEU A 50 9.73 -25.42 27.44
CA LEU A 50 9.64 -24.98 26.05
C LEU A 50 10.22 -23.57 25.86
N GLU A 51 9.95 -22.65 26.80
CA GLU A 51 10.53 -21.31 26.81
C GLU A 51 12.05 -21.37 26.94
N HIS A 52 12.58 -22.24 27.80
CA HIS A 52 14.02 -22.44 27.92
C HIS A 52 14.65 -22.97 26.64
N ILE A 53 14.03 -23.96 25.99
CA ILE A 53 14.51 -24.48 24.69
C ILE A 53 14.51 -23.38 23.63
N LEU A 54 13.46 -22.56 23.58
CA LEU A 54 13.37 -21.44 22.65
C LEU A 54 14.44 -20.38 22.94
N GLU A 55 14.65 -20.02 24.21
CA GLU A 55 15.66 -19.05 24.62
C GLU A 55 17.07 -19.51 24.24
N VAL A 56 17.39 -20.79 24.47
CA VAL A 56 18.66 -21.39 24.06
C VAL A 56 18.79 -21.38 22.53
N ALA A 57 17.73 -21.75 21.80
CA ALA A 57 17.74 -21.75 20.34
C ALA A 57 17.94 -20.36 19.74
N LEU A 58 17.39 -19.31 20.36
CA LEU A 58 17.53 -17.91 19.91
C LEU A 58 18.90 -17.30 20.23
N LYS A 59 19.57 -17.73 21.32
CA LYS A 59 20.88 -17.20 21.76
C LYS A 59 22.07 -17.83 21.04
N ASP A 60 21.90 -18.99 20.43
CA ASP A 60 22.98 -19.68 19.73
C ASP A 60 23.37 -18.94 18.43
N GLN A 61 24.64 -18.96 18.03
CA GLN A 61 25.12 -18.28 16.82
C GLN A 61 24.56 -18.90 15.52
N ALA A 62 24.03 -20.13 15.59
CA ALA A 62 23.23 -20.79 14.55
C ALA A 62 21.71 -20.52 14.68
N GLY A 63 21.31 -19.63 15.60
CA GLY A 63 19.95 -19.45 16.10
C GLY A 63 18.86 -18.99 15.14
N PRO A 64 19.15 -18.21 14.06
CA PRO A 64 18.10 -17.80 13.12
C PRO A 64 17.45 -18.98 12.38
N GLU A 65 18.18 -20.08 12.17
CA GLU A 65 17.68 -21.24 11.43
C GLU A 65 17.17 -22.36 12.35
N ARG A 66 17.71 -22.47 13.56
CA ARG A 66 17.33 -23.55 14.52
C ARG A 66 15.93 -23.37 15.11
N ALA A 67 15.54 -22.15 15.49
CA ALA A 67 14.22 -21.91 16.05
C ALA A 67 13.09 -22.21 15.06
N PRO A 68 13.15 -21.77 13.78
CA PRO A 68 12.18 -22.18 12.75
C PRO A 68 12.14 -23.69 12.54
N TYR A 69 13.30 -24.37 12.53
CA TYR A 69 13.37 -25.82 12.35
C TYR A 69 12.67 -26.60 13.48
N ILE A 70 12.85 -26.19 14.74
CA ILE A 70 12.14 -26.81 15.88
C ILE A 70 10.63 -26.61 15.73
N MET A 71 10.19 -25.42 15.33
CA MET A 71 8.77 -25.14 15.08
C MET A 71 8.21 -26.01 13.96
N ASP A 72 8.95 -26.20 12.86
CA ASP A 72 8.55 -27.08 11.76
C ASP A 72 8.38 -28.54 12.19
N ILE A 73 9.27 -29.06 13.04
CA ILE A 73 9.13 -30.42 13.60
C ILE A 73 7.84 -30.53 14.42
N LEU A 74 7.55 -29.55 15.27
CA LEU A 74 6.35 -29.55 16.13
C LEU A 74 5.07 -29.44 15.28
N ILE A 75 5.05 -28.53 14.31
CA ILE A 75 3.94 -28.35 13.37
C ILE A 75 3.70 -29.63 12.58
N LYS A 76 4.76 -30.27 12.07
CA LYS A 76 4.67 -31.55 11.35
C LYS A 76 4.06 -32.63 12.22
N ARG A 77 4.53 -32.76 13.47
CA ARG A 77 4.03 -33.78 14.41
C ARG A 77 2.54 -33.57 14.75
N LEU A 78 2.13 -32.32 14.94
CA LEU A 78 0.72 -31.98 15.19
C LEU A 78 -0.17 -32.30 13.98
N ARG A 79 0.31 -32.04 12.76
CA ARG A 79 -0.39 -32.46 11.52
C ARG A 79 -0.51 -33.97 11.40
N GLU A 80 0.56 -34.71 11.65
CA GLU A 80 0.55 -36.19 11.65
C GLU A 80 -0.41 -36.76 12.71
N ALA A 81 -0.57 -36.08 13.84
CA ALA A 81 -1.53 -36.43 14.89
C ALA A 81 -2.98 -36.02 14.56
N GLY A 82 -3.23 -35.42 13.40
CA GLY A 82 -4.56 -34.96 12.98
C GLY A 82 -5.07 -33.74 13.74
N VAL A 83 -4.18 -33.00 14.42
CA VAL A 83 -4.55 -31.78 15.15
C VAL A 83 -4.69 -30.64 14.15
N PRO A 84 -5.85 -29.97 14.05
CA PRO A 84 -6.04 -28.84 13.16
C PRO A 84 -5.19 -27.65 13.64
N LEU A 85 -4.33 -27.12 12.76
CA LEU A 85 -3.49 -25.96 13.03
C LEU A 85 -4.01 -24.73 12.28
N PRO A 86 -3.93 -23.51 12.86
CA PRO A 86 -4.12 -22.27 12.13
C PRO A 86 -3.18 -22.23 10.93
N ALA A 87 -3.66 -21.77 9.78
CA ALA A 87 -2.82 -21.66 8.60
C ALA A 87 -1.66 -20.67 8.87
N PRO A 88 -0.41 -21.01 8.51
CA PRO A 88 0.78 -20.19 8.78
C PRO A 88 0.85 -18.89 7.95
N VAL A 89 -0.24 -18.49 7.29
CA VAL A 89 -0.30 -17.36 6.35
C VAL A 89 -0.38 -15.99 7.02
N SER A 90 -0.39 -15.90 8.36
CA SER A 90 -0.34 -14.61 9.05
C SER A 90 1.08 -14.27 9.48
N THR A 91 1.73 -13.37 8.74
CA THR A 91 2.85 -12.60 9.31
C THR A 91 2.29 -11.64 10.37
N PRO A 92 3.07 -11.25 11.39
CA PRO A 92 2.69 -10.18 12.30
C PRO A 92 2.32 -8.90 11.53
N TYR A 93 1.43 -8.09 12.08
CA TYR A 93 1.07 -6.78 11.52
C TYR A 93 2.16 -5.73 11.82
N LEU A 94 3.36 -6.00 11.30
CA LEU A 94 4.60 -5.24 11.45
C LEU A 94 5.33 -5.19 10.10
N ASN A 95 6.30 -4.29 9.97
CA ASN A 95 7.15 -4.25 8.77
C ASN A 95 7.96 -5.54 8.65
N THR A 96 8.03 -6.09 7.44
CA THR A 96 8.80 -7.32 7.16
C THR A 96 10.31 -7.12 7.30
N ILE A 97 10.82 -5.92 6.99
CA ILE A 97 12.25 -5.57 7.13
C ILE A 97 12.43 -4.90 8.49
N ASP A 98 13.29 -5.49 9.33
CA ASP A 98 13.67 -4.93 10.63
C ASP A 98 14.50 -3.64 10.45
N PRO A 99 14.36 -2.62 11.32
CA PRO A 99 15.14 -1.38 11.23
C PRO A 99 16.67 -1.59 11.21
N SER A 100 17.19 -2.66 11.83
CA SER A 100 18.62 -3.00 11.80
C SER A 100 19.11 -3.52 10.45
N HIS A 101 18.19 -4.01 9.60
CA HIS A 101 18.46 -4.45 8.24
C HIS A 101 18.03 -3.40 7.19
N GLU A 102 17.49 -2.25 7.61
CA GLU A 102 17.11 -1.18 6.68
C GLU A 102 18.36 -0.51 6.12
N PRO A 103 18.54 -0.46 4.78
CA PRO A 103 19.68 0.21 4.18
C PRO A 103 19.57 1.73 4.34
N GLU A 104 20.71 2.42 4.30
CA GLU A 104 20.72 3.88 4.25
C GLU A 104 19.99 4.39 3.00
N TYR A 105 19.23 5.47 3.15
CA TYR A 105 18.47 6.03 2.05
C TYR A 105 19.40 6.75 1.06
N PRO A 106 19.37 6.41 -0.23
CA PRO A 106 20.38 6.87 -1.18
C PRO A 106 20.21 8.33 -1.65
N GLY A 107 19.06 8.95 -1.41
CA GLY A 107 18.71 10.27 -1.94
C GLY A 107 18.60 11.39 -0.89
N ASP A 108 18.42 12.63 -1.38
CA ASP A 108 18.11 13.78 -0.53
C ASP A 108 16.61 13.84 -0.24
N ARG A 109 16.24 13.46 0.98
CA ARG A 109 14.83 13.41 1.42
C ARG A 109 14.16 14.79 1.44
N GLU A 110 14.89 15.88 1.58
CA GLU A 110 14.32 17.24 1.57
C GLU A 110 13.95 17.66 0.15
N ILE A 111 14.89 17.51 -0.79
CA ILE A 111 14.66 17.83 -2.20
C ILE A 111 13.54 16.97 -2.77
N GLU A 112 13.57 15.66 -2.51
CA GLU A 112 12.52 14.74 -2.97
C GLU A 112 11.15 15.07 -2.38
N ARG A 113 11.09 15.50 -1.11
CA ARG A 113 9.83 15.95 -0.50
C ARG A 113 9.29 17.21 -1.18
N ARG A 114 10.16 18.14 -1.59
CA ARG A 114 9.77 19.35 -2.32
C ARG A 114 9.25 19.00 -3.71
N ILE A 115 9.96 18.17 -4.46
CA ILE A 115 9.53 17.68 -5.79
C ILE A 115 8.17 16.98 -5.68
N LYS A 116 8.03 16.01 -4.79
CA LYS A 116 6.77 15.30 -4.53
C LYS A 116 5.61 16.26 -4.22
N SER A 117 5.86 17.29 -3.40
CA SER A 117 4.83 18.28 -3.04
C SER A 117 4.35 19.07 -4.26
N LEU A 118 5.26 19.45 -5.16
CA LEU A 118 4.91 20.12 -6.42
C LEU A 118 4.09 19.19 -7.34
N ILE A 119 4.48 17.92 -7.45
CA ILE A 119 3.75 16.92 -8.25
C ILE A 119 2.34 16.72 -7.68
N ARG A 120 2.20 16.56 -6.36
CA ARG A 120 0.88 16.44 -5.70
C ARG A 120 0.01 17.68 -5.92
N TRP A 121 0.60 18.87 -5.83
CA TRP A 121 -0.10 20.12 -6.09
C TRP A 121 -0.61 20.16 -7.52
N ASN A 122 0.25 19.94 -8.51
CA ASN A 122 -0.11 19.97 -9.93
C ASN A 122 -1.19 18.92 -10.27
N ALA A 123 -1.08 17.70 -9.72
CA ALA A 123 -2.07 16.64 -9.93
C ALA A 123 -3.46 17.04 -9.41
N MET A 124 -3.52 17.60 -8.20
CA MET A 124 -4.77 18.08 -7.61
C MET A 124 -5.32 19.29 -8.36
N ALA A 125 -4.48 20.29 -8.66
CA ALA A 125 -4.87 21.51 -9.37
C ALA A 125 -5.42 21.21 -10.76
N MET A 126 -4.81 20.27 -11.49
CA MET A 126 -5.29 19.81 -12.79
C MET A 126 -6.71 19.24 -12.71
N VAL A 127 -6.97 18.31 -11.77
CA VAL A 127 -8.29 17.68 -11.62
C VAL A 127 -9.35 18.70 -11.16
N VAL A 128 -9.02 19.54 -10.17
CA VAL A 128 -9.93 20.59 -9.68
C VAL A 128 -10.26 21.57 -10.80
N LYS A 129 -9.25 22.05 -11.53
CA LYS A 129 -9.46 23.00 -12.62
C LYS A 129 -10.33 22.42 -13.73
N ALA A 130 -10.09 21.17 -14.10
CA ALA A 130 -10.86 20.50 -15.13
C ALA A 130 -12.35 20.42 -14.75
N ASN A 131 -12.68 20.12 -13.49
CA ASN A 131 -14.06 20.05 -13.00
C ASN A 131 -14.69 21.42 -12.73
N GLU A 132 -13.88 22.45 -12.46
CA GLU A 132 -14.34 23.84 -12.38
C GLU A 132 -14.81 24.36 -13.75
N VAL A 133 -14.05 24.09 -14.81
CA VAL A 133 -14.35 24.55 -16.17
C VAL A 133 -15.38 23.65 -16.86
N HIS A 134 -15.29 22.33 -16.65
CA HIS A 134 -16.18 21.33 -17.24
C HIS A 134 -16.78 20.44 -16.13
N PRO A 135 -17.93 20.85 -15.56
CA PRO A 135 -18.58 20.09 -14.50
C PRO A 135 -18.85 18.63 -14.91
N GLY A 136 -18.45 17.68 -14.07
CA GLY A 136 -18.71 16.24 -14.27
C GLY A 136 -17.66 15.49 -15.08
N LEU A 137 -16.56 16.13 -15.48
CA LEU A 137 -15.45 15.46 -16.19
C LEU A 137 -14.77 14.36 -15.34
N GLY A 138 -14.78 14.54 -14.02
CA GLY A 138 -14.26 13.58 -13.04
C GLY A 138 -12.74 13.62 -12.89
N GLY A 139 -12.17 12.54 -12.35
CA GLY A 139 -10.75 12.43 -12.01
C GLY A 139 -10.55 12.16 -10.51
N HIS A 140 -9.47 11.45 -10.17
CA HIS A 140 -9.21 11.01 -8.79
C HIS A 140 -8.01 11.76 -8.22
N ILE A 141 -8.20 12.39 -7.06
CA ILE A 141 -7.14 13.11 -6.34
C ILE A 141 -6.52 12.18 -5.28
N SER A 142 -7.36 11.49 -4.52
CA SER A 142 -6.94 10.71 -3.35
C SER A 142 -6.05 9.52 -3.69
N THR A 143 -6.30 8.86 -4.82
CA THR A 143 -5.54 7.67 -5.24
C THR A 143 -4.07 7.98 -5.46
N PHE A 144 -3.74 9.04 -6.21
CA PHE A 144 -2.35 9.44 -6.35
C PHE A 144 -1.79 10.01 -5.05
N ALA A 145 -2.58 10.77 -4.28
CA ALA A 145 -2.11 11.36 -3.03
C ALA A 145 -1.63 10.31 -2.02
N SER A 146 -2.25 9.12 -1.97
CA SER A 146 -1.85 8.02 -1.09
C SER A 146 -0.60 7.28 -1.60
N SER A 147 -0.44 7.12 -2.91
CA SER A 147 0.68 6.40 -3.53
C SER A 147 1.87 7.29 -3.95
N ALA A 148 1.76 8.61 -3.84
CA ALA A 148 2.78 9.55 -4.34
C ALA A 148 4.19 9.25 -3.83
N THR A 149 4.36 8.95 -2.54
CA THR A 149 5.70 8.63 -2.01
C THR A 149 6.26 7.34 -2.62
N LEU A 150 5.43 6.31 -2.82
CA LEU A 150 5.84 5.05 -3.45
C LEU A 150 6.33 5.29 -4.89
N TYR A 151 5.59 6.09 -5.66
CA TYR A 151 5.96 6.40 -7.04
C TYR A 151 7.22 7.24 -7.10
N GLU A 152 7.37 8.23 -6.23
CA GLU A 152 8.57 9.09 -6.22
C GLU A 152 9.83 8.31 -5.82
N VAL A 153 9.76 7.38 -4.87
CA VAL A 153 10.87 6.46 -4.59
C VAL A 153 11.19 5.63 -5.83
N GLY A 154 10.15 5.09 -6.50
CA GLY A 154 10.29 4.38 -7.76
C GLY A 154 11.02 5.20 -8.84
N PHE A 155 10.53 6.41 -9.14
CA PHE A 155 11.12 7.28 -10.15
C PHE A 155 12.54 7.74 -9.83
N ASN A 156 12.87 8.03 -8.57
CA ASN A 156 14.19 8.55 -8.23
C ASN A 156 15.26 7.44 -8.13
N HIS A 157 14.88 6.21 -7.74
CA HIS A 157 15.85 5.19 -7.34
C HIS A 157 15.70 3.82 -8.02
N PHE A 158 14.59 3.55 -8.73
CA PHE A 158 14.31 2.21 -9.25
C PHE A 158 13.92 2.14 -10.71
N PHE A 159 13.10 3.04 -11.23
CA PHE A 159 12.56 2.94 -12.59
C PHE A 159 13.59 3.36 -13.63
N HIS A 160 13.84 2.49 -14.59
CA HIS A 160 14.75 2.74 -15.71
C HIS A 160 13.96 3.02 -16.99
N GLY A 161 14.31 4.13 -17.66
CA GLY A 161 13.81 4.44 -19.00
C GLY A 161 14.41 3.53 -20.08
N GLY A 162 13.72 3.41 -21.22
CA GLY A 162 14.12 2.53 -22.34
C GLY A 162 15.06 3.16 -23.36
N ASP A 163 15.51 4.40 -23.16
CA ASP A 163 16.23 5.18 -24.17
C ASP A 163 17.72 4.81 -24.29
N THR A 164 18.24 3.96 -23.39
CA THR A 164 19.65 3.52 -23.40
C THR A 164 19.84 2.22 -24.20
N PRO A 165 20.74 2.17 -25.20
CA PRO A 165 20.97 0.95 -26.00
C PRO A 165 21.38 -0.29 -25.19
N SER A 166 21.98 -0.10 -24.01
CA SER A 166 22.54 -1.16 -23.18
C SER A 166 21.53 -1.85 -22.26
N ARG A 167 20.32 -1.30 -22.09
CA ARG A 167 19.33 -1.84 -21.15
C ARG A 167 17.90 -1.54 -21.60
N LEU A 168 17.05 -2.56 -21.52
CA LEU A 168 15.61 -2.40 -21.66
C LEU A 168 15.03 -1.64 -20.46
N GLY A 169 14.10 -0.73 -20.72
CA GLY A 169 13.38 -0.02 -19.67
C GLY A 169 12.49 -0.96 -18.85
N ASP A 170 12.18 -0.55 -17.62
CA ASP A 170 11.32 -1.34 -16.75
C ASP A 170 9.85 -1.23 -17.18
N PHE A 171 9.10 -2.34 -17.16
CA PHE A 171 7.68 -2.34 -17.47
C PHE A 171 6.86 -1.98 -16.23
N VAL A 172 6.44 -0.72 -16.15
CA VAL A 172 5.66 -0.19 -15.02
C VAL A 172 4.18 -0.12 -15.37
N TYR A 173 3.38 -0.97 -14.73
CA TYR A 173 1.92 -0.96 -14.83
C TYR A 173 1.34 0.04 -13.83
N PHE A 174 1.25 1.30 -14.25
CA PHE A 174 0.74 2.36 -13.39
C PHE A 174 -0.73 2.14 -13.04
N GLN A 175 -1.10 2.47 -11.79
CA GLN A 175 -2.50 2.45 -11.38
C GLN A 175 -3.27 3.50 -12.19
N GLY A 176 -4.28 3.08 -12.96
CA GLY A 176 -4.97 3.98 -13.90
C GLY A 176 -5.47 5.27 -13.26
N HIS A 177 -6.16 5.16 -12.12
CA HIS A 177 -6.67 6.32 -11.39
C HIS A 177 -5.60 7.26 -10.81
N ALA A 178 -4.32 6.85 -10.79
CA ALA A 178 -3.20 7.69 -10.41
C ALA A 178 -2.58 8.47 -11.59
N SER A 179 -3.15 8.36 -12.81
CA SER A 179 -2.70 9.09 -14.00
C SER A 179 -2.48 10.61 -13.78
N PRO A 180 -3.25 11.33 -12.95
CA PRO A 180 -2.98 12.75 -12.73
C PRO A 180 -1.59 13.04 -12.16
N GLY A 181 -1.07 12.14 -11.33
CA GLY A 181 0.27 12.25 -10.77
C GLY A 181 1.37 12.05 -11.80
N ASN A 182 1.20 11.09 -12.70
CA ASN A 182 2.14 10.84 -13.79
C ASN A 182 2.23 12.02 -14.76
N TYR A 183 1.09 12.63 -15.10
CA TYR A 183 1.07 13.86 -15.90
C TYR A 183 1.69 15.05 -15.18
N ALA A 184 1.41 15.20 -13.89
CA ALA A 184 2.00 16.26 -13.07
C ALA A 184 3.53 16.16 -12.99
N ARG A 185 4.07 14.93 -12.87
CA ARG A 185 5.51 14.68 -12.94
C ARG A 185 6.07 14.98 -14.32
N ALA A 186 5.45 14.45 -15.37
CA ALA A 186 5.86 14.69 -16.76
C ALA A 186 5.86 16.19 -17.13
N TYR A 187 4.95 16.98 -16.55
CA TYR A 187 4.96 18.45 -16.67
C TYR A 187 6.19 19.08 -16.01
N LEU A 188 6.54 18.67 -14.78
CA LEU A 188 7.77 19.16 -14.13
C LEU A 188 9.04 18.75 -14.88
N GLU A 189 9.03 17.57 -15.49
CA GLU A 189 10.08 17.06 -16.38
C GLU A 189 10.07 17.72 -17.77
N ARG A 190 9.10 18.61 -18.04
CA ARG A 190 8.92 19.32 -19.32
C ARG A 190 8.61 18.42 -20.52
N ARG A 191 8.14 17.20 -20.28
CA ARG A 191 7.59 16.31 -21.32
C ARG A 191 6.16 16.68 -21.71
N LEU A 192 5.44 17.36 -20.81
CA LEU A 192 4.14 17.96 -21.06
C LEU A 192 4.18 19.47 -20.79
N ASN A 193 3.34 20.22 -21.48
CA ASN A 193 3.16 21.66 -21.25
C ASN A 193 1.88 21.93 -20.43
N LYS A 194 1.64 23.20 -20.11
CA LYS A 194 0.47 23.63 -19.33
C LYS A 194 -0.86 23.38 -20.05
N ASP A 195 -0.87 23.44 -21.38
CA ASP A 195 -2.09 23.32 -22.19
C ASP A 195 -2.58 21.87 -22.16
N HIS A 196 -1.67 20.89 -22.18
CA HIS A 196 -2.00 19.49 -21.92
C HIS A 196 -2.71 19.31 -20.57
N LEU A 197 -2.17 19.90 -19.49
CA LEU A 197 -2.76 19.80 -18.15
C LEU A 197 -4.14 20.47 -18.09
N HIS A 198 -4.31 21.62 -18.73
CA HIS A 198 -5.61 22.29 -18.83
C HIS A 198 -6.65 21.47 -19.62
N ASN A 199 -6.19 20.67 -20.58
CA ASN A 199 -7.01 19.78 -21.40
C ASN A 199 -7.06 18.33 -20.86
N PHE A 200 -6.87 18.14 -19.55
CA PHE A 200 -7.05 16.83 -18.92
C PHE A 200 -8.46 16.28 -19.19
N ARG A 201 -8.54 15.04 -19.70
CA ARG A 201 -9.77 14.36 -20.19
C ARG A 201 -10.47 15.05 -21.36
N GLN A 202 -9.77 15.90 -22.09
CA GLN A 202 -10.27 16.63 -23.25
C GLN A 202 -9.35 16.42 -24.46
N GLU A 203 -9.26 15.17 -24.91
CA GLU A 203 -8.26 14.70 -25.88
C GLU A 203 -8.42 15.30 -27.29
N LEU A 204 -9.62 15.78 -27.62
CA LEU A 204 -9.94 16.44 -28.89
C LEU A 204 -9.69 17.96 -28.87
N ALA A 205 -9.13 18.50 -27.79
CA ALA A 205 -8.78 19.91 -27.72
C ALA A 205 -7.75 20.27 -28.80
N LYS A 206 -7.88 21.49 -29.36
CA LYS A 206 -7.05 21.95 -30.48
C LYS A 206 -5.54 21.90 -30.18
N GLU A 207 -5.15 22.18 -28.95
CA GLU A 207 -3.76 22.22 -28.47
C GLU A 207 -3.28 20.84 -27.94
N GLY A 208 -4.08 19.78 -28.12
CA GLY A 208 -3.85 18.45 -27.55
C GLY A 208 -4.36 18.29 -26.12
N GLY A 209 -4.64 17.06 -25.70
CA GLY A 209 -5.20 16.75 -24.38
C GLY A 209 -4.64 15.47 -23.77
N LEU A 210 -5.05 15.19 -22.53
CA LEU A 210 -4.57 14.02 -21.78
C LEU A 210 -5.69 13.01 -21.61
N SER A 211 -5.39 11.74 -21.90
CA SER A 211 -6.33 10.65 -21.66
C SER A 211 -6.65 10.49 -20.18
N SER A 212 -7.82 9.95 -19.88
CA SER A 212 -8.25 9.74 -18.49
C SER A 212 -7.36 8.77 -17.72
N TYR A 213 -6.87 7.71 -18.38
CA TYR A 213 -6.06 6.61 -17.86
C TYR A 213 -4.98 6.20 -18.88
N PRO A 214 -4.06 5.26 -18.53
CA PRO A 214 -3.09 4.73 -19.47
C PRO A 214 -3.74 4.08 -20.68
N HIS A 215 -3.76 4.82 -21.80
CA HIS A 215 -4.36 4.39 -23.06
C HIS A 215 -3.34 4.58 -24.19
N PRO A 216 -2.52 3.56 -24.48
CA PRO A 216 -1.50 3.63 -25.54
C PRO A 216 -2.08 3.99 -26.91
N TYR A 217 -3.31 3.57 -27.21
CA TYR A 217 -3.96 3.95 -28.47
C TYR A 217 -4.23 5.47 -28.57
N LEU A 218 -4.54 6.11 -27.45
CA LEU A 218 -4.88 7.54 -27.40
C LEU A 218 -3.64 8.43 -27.23
N MET A 219 -2.64 7.94 -26.51
CA MET A 219 -1.36 8.63 -26.30
C MET A 219 -0.18 7.69 -26.56
N PRO A 220 0.11 7.34 -27.84
CA PRO A 220 1.08 6.31 -28.21
C PRO A 220 2.52 6.64 -27.83
N ASP A 221 2.85 7.93 -27.74
CA ASP A 221 4.19 8.41 -27.38
C ASP A 221 4.35 8.65 -25.86
N PHE A 222 3.36 8.25 -25.05
CA PHE A 222 3.37 8.46 -23.59
C PHE A 222 3.04 7.20 -22.79
N TRP A 223 1.93 6.52 -23.10
CA TRP A 223 1.48 5.35 -22.34
C TRP A 223 1.88 4.03 -23.00
N GLN A 224 2.23 3.03 -22.18
CA GLN A 224 2.62 1.68 -22.64
C GLN A 224 1.66 0.58 -22.18
N PHE A 225 1.23 0.59 -20.90
CA PHE A 225 0.35 -0.41 -20.28
C PHE A 225 -0.65 0.23 -19.32
#